data_AF-A0A7X0LKP4-F1
#
_entry.id   AF-A0A7X0LKP4-F1
#
_cell.length_a   1.000
_cell.length_b   1.000
_cell.length_c   1.000
_cell.angle_alpha   90.00
_cell.angle_beta   90.00
_cell.angle_gamma   90.00
#
_symmetry.space_group_name_H-M   'P 1'
#
loop_
_entity.id
_entity.type
_entity.pdbx_description
1 polymer ?
#
loop_
_entity_poly.entity_id
_entity_poly.type
_entity_poly.pdbx_seq_one_letter_code
_entity_poly.pdbx_strand_id
1 'polypeptide(L)'
;MSDVAETTEAEAPAEPAAPVVAAKPDGPMDPELRLHYFDTLRNEILQVKSRLTRLIVVGLVGVPILTYFALTDESTIPLTLFVSPLVLLLLVVLYFSEQASMMRAGTYIYDRIETTGEGWEHWVDELRGKNTEPGMFGLIVVLSVAYSLVMGSIALERLWSVNPDELTYFTYFLLMYAIPGIYALTFVWMFATLFACWRRAFRTHG
;
A
#
# COMPACT_ATOMS: atom_id res chain seq x y z
N MET A 1 -60.07 -15.12 -30.01
CA MET A 1 -58.82 -15.77 -29.56
C MET A 1 -57.93 -14.66 -29.05
N SER A 2 -57.81 -14.56 -27.74
CA SER A 2 -57.08 -13.51 -27.03
C SER A 2 -55.84 -14.16 -26.43
N ASP A 3 -54.67 -13.83 -26.96
CA ASP A 3 -53.38 -14.26 -26.41
C ASP A 3 -53.04 -13.36 -25.23
N VAL A 4 -52.94 -13.97 -24.05
CA VAL A 4 -52.48 -13.33 -22.81
C VAL A 4 -50.98 -13.58 -22.72
N ALA A 5 -50.20 -12.51 -22.84
CA ALA A 5 -48.75 -12.55 -22.68
C ALA A 5 -48.40 -12.65 -21.19
N GLU A 6 -47.79 -13.76 -20.80
CA GLU A 6 -47.27 -14.04 -19.47
C GLU A 6 -45.86 -13.43 -19.35
N THR A 7 -45.73 -12.32 -18.62
CA THR A 7 -44.45 -11.72 -18.27
C THR A 7 -43.83 -12.45 -17.08
N THR A 8 -42.79 -13.25 -17.34
CA THR A 8 -41.93 -13.85 -16.31
C THR A 8 -41.01 -12.77 -15.71
N GLU A 9 -41.28 -12.34 -14.49
CA GLU A 9 -40.35 -11.50 -13.71
C GLU A 9 -39.11 -12.33 -13.34
N ALA A 10 -37.95 -11.90 -13.84
CA ALA A 10 -36.66 -12.48 -13.48
C ALA A 10 -36.26 -11.98 -12.07
N GLU A 11 -36.30 -12.90 -11.10
CA GLU A 11 -35.83 -12.70 -9.73
C GLU A 11 -34.32 -12.39 -9.73
N ALA A 12 -33.95 -11.20 -9.24
CA ALA A 12 -32.57 -10.75 -9.17
C ALA A 12 -31.77 -11.62 -8.18
N PRO A 13 -30.50 -11.98 -8.49
CA PRO A 13 -29.68 -12.80 -7.61
C PRO A 13 -29.46 -12.08 -6.28
N ALA A 14 -29.82 -12.76 -5.19
CA ALA A 14 -29.66 -12.27 -3.83
C ALA A 14 -28.22 -11.82 -3.57
N GLU A 15 -28.09 -10.58 -3.10
CA GLU A 15 -26.84 -9.97 -2.66
C GLU A 15 -26.15 -10.89 -1.64
N PRO A 16 -24.87 -11.26 -1.83
CA PRO A 16 -24.16 -12.10 -0.88
C PRO A 16 -24.13 -11.41 0.48
N ALA A 17 -24.82 -12.00 1.45
CA ALA A 17 -24.93 -11.50 2.80
C ALA A 17 -23.55 -11.10 3.34
N ALA A 18 -23.44 -9.85 3.80
CA ALA A 18 -22.22 -9.33 4.40
C ALA A 18 -21.71 -10.31 5.48
N PRO A 19 -20.38 -10.52 5.60
CA PRO A 19 -19.83 -11.42 6.59
C PRO A 19 -20.32 -11.00 7.98
N VAL A 20 -21.04 -11.91 8.63
CA VAL A 20 -21.54 -11.75 9.99
C VAL A 20 -20.32 -11.41 10.86
N VAL A 21 -20.25 -10.16 11.31
CA VAL A 21 -19.26 -9.71 12.29
C VAL A 21 -19.49 -10.57 13.52
N ALA A 22 -18.62 -11.56 13.74
CA ALA A 22 -18.75 -12.52 14.82
C ALA A 22 -18.89 -11.74 16.14
N ALA A 23 -20.06 -11.89 16.77
CA ALA A 23 -20.34 -11.29 18.07
C ALA A 23 -19.24 -11.70 19.06
N LYS A 24 -18.90 -10.75 19.94
CA LYS A 24 -17.93 -10.94 21.02
C LYS A 24 -18.27 -12.25 21.76
N PRO A 25 -17.41 -13.29 21.76
CA PRO A 25 -17.67 -14.45 22.59
C PRO A 25 -17.48 -13.98 24.04
N ASP A 26 -18.58 -13.73 24.74
CA ASP A 26 -18.58 -13.24 26.12
C ASP A 26 -18.28 -14.36 27.15
N GLY A 27 -17.83 -15.53 26.68
CA GLY A 27 -17.43 -16.67 27.51
C GLY A 27 -15.90 -16.85 27.55
N PRO A 28 -15.36 -17.46 28.63
CA PRO A 28 -13.95 -17.82 28.70
C PRO A 28 -13.60 -18.76 27.54
N MET A 29 -12.73 -18.27 26.64
CA MET A 29 -12.27 -19.05 25.48
C MET A 29 -11.41 -20.22 25.97
N ASP A 30 -11.70 -21.41 25.45
CA ASP A 30 -10.95 -22.64 25.74
C ASP A 30 -9.44 -22.38 25.60
N PRO A 31 -8.62 -22.68 26.64
CA PRO A 31 -7.17 -22.48 26.60
C PRO A 31 -6.50 -23.15 25.39
N GLU A 32 -6.95 -24.33 24.96
CA GLU A 32 -6.36 -25.00 23.78
C GLU A 32 -6.65 -24.22 22.50
N LEU A 33 -7.88 -23.72 22.36
CA LEU A 33 -8.30 -22.92 21.22
C LEU A 33 -7.56 -21.58 21.15
N ARG A 34 -7.31 -20.93 22.30
CA ARG A 34 -6.52 -19.69 22.38
C ARG A 34 -5.10 -19.90 21.86
N LEU A 35 -4.47 -21.00 22.26
CA LEU A 35 -3.09 -21.32 21.87
C LEU A 35 -3.01 -21.60 20.36
N HIS A 36 -3.99 -22.32 19.81
CA HIS A 36 -4.09 -22.53 18.37
C HIS A 36 -4.25 -21.22 17.58
N TYR A 37 -5.10 -20.29 18.02
CA TYR A 37 -5.24 -18.99 17.37
C TYR A 37 -3.96 -18.15 17.46
N PHE A 38 -3.29 -18.18 18.61
CA PHE A 38 -2.01 -17.49 18.78
C PHE A 38 -0.95 -17.99 17.79
N ASP A 39 -0.78 -19.31 17.68
CA ASP A 39 0.19 -19.91 16.75
C ASP A 39 -0.16 -19.59 15.29
N THR A 40 -1.44 -19.64 14.94
CA THR A 40 -1.92 -19.29 13.61
C THR A 40 -1.59 -17.83 13.27
N LEU A 41 -1.95 -16.89 14.15
CA LEU A 41 -1.70 -15.46 13.94
C LEU A 41 -0.20 -15.16 13.88
N ARG A 42 0.62 -15.82 14.71
CA ARG A 42 2.08 -15.66 14.68
C ARG A 42 2.66 -16.14 13.35
N ASN A 43 2.17 -17.26 12.82
CA ASN A 43 2.56 -17.75 11.50
C ASN A 43 2.15 -16.77 10.39
N GLU A 44 0.97 -16.17 10.47
CA GLU A 44 0.55 -15.11 9.53
C GLU A 44 1.48 -13.90 9.58
N ILE A 45 1.82 -13.41 10.79
CA ILE A 45 2.76 -12.30 10.98
C ILE A 45 4.14 -12.62 10.38
N LEU A 46 4.65 -13.84 10.57
CA LEU A 46 5.91 -14.28 9.98
C LEU A 46 5.87 -14.31 8.44
N GLN A 47 4.76 -14.78 7.87
CA GLN A 47 4.56 -14.78 6.42
C GLN A 47 4.50 -13.35 5.86
N VAL A 48 3.73 -12.46 6.51
CA VAL A 48 3.67 -11.03 6.16
C VAL A 48 5.06 -10.41 6.21
N LYS A 49 5.84 -10.67 7.26
CA LYS A 49 7.21 -10.17 7.39
C LYS A 49 8.10 -10.64 6.24
N SER A 50 8.01 -11.92 5.85
CA SER A 50 8.76 -12.44 4.71
C SER A 50 8.35 -11.76 3.39
N ARG A 51 7.05 -11.53 3.16
CA ARG A 51 6.57 -10.82 1.96
C ARG A 51 7.07 -9.39 1.93
N LEU A 52 7.02 -8.70 3.06
CA LEU A 52 7.52 -7.34 3.21
C LEU A 52 9.02 -7.24 2.92
N THR A 53 9.84 -8.16 3.44
CA THR A 53 11.27 -8.20 3.10
C THR A 53 11.48 -8.38 1.59
N ARG A 54 10.72 -9.25 0.93
CA ARG A 54 10.80 -9.44 -0.53
C ARG A 54 10.40 -8.17 -1.28
N LEU A 55 9.33 -7.47 -0.85
CA LEU A 55 8.91 -6.20 -1.45
C LEU A 55 10.00 -5.12 -1.31
N ILE A 56 10.64 -5.01 -0.14
CA ILE A 56 11.75 -4.06 0.06
C ILE A 56 12.92 -4.41 -0.86
N VAL A 57 13.30 -5.69 -0.96
CA VAL A 57 14.41 -6.11 -1.85
C VAL A 57 14.08 -5.83 -3.31
N VAL A 58 12.86 -6.14 -3.76
CA VAL A 58 12.40 -5.83 -5.12
C VAL A 58 12.38 -4.33 -5.36
N GLY A 59 11.95 -3.52 -4.39
CA GLY A 59 12.00 -2.06 -4.51
C GLY A 59 13.43 -1.52 -4.57
N LEU A 60 14.30 -1.99 -3.69
CA LEU A 60 15.65 -1.47 -3.54
C LEU A 60 16.60 -1.90 -4.68
N VAL A 61 16.39 -3.08 -5.25
CA VAL A 61 17.24 -3.63 -6.33
C VAL A 61 16.53 -3.54 -7.69
N GLY A 62 15.24 -3.87 -7.74
CA GLY A 62 14.47 -3.90 -8.98
C GLY A 62 14.24 -2.51 -9.58
N VAL A 63 13.93 -1.50 -8.76
CA VAL A 63 13.70 -0.13 -9.26
C VAL A 63 14.97 0.45 -9.88
N PRO A 64 16.16 0.43 -9.24
CA PRO A 64 17.38 0.92 -9.89
C PRO A 64 17.76 0.18 -11.16
N ILE A 65 17.57 -1.15 -11.21
CA ILE A 65 17.84 -1.94 -12.41
C ILE A 65 16.91 -1.53 -13.56
N LEU A 66 15.61 -1.45 -13.31
CA LEU A 66 14.62 -0.99 -14.29
C LEU A 66 14.96 0.42 -14.79
N THR A 67 15.35 1.32 -13.89
CA THR A 67 15.75 2.69 -14.21
C THR A 67 17.03 2.75 -15.02
N TYR A 68 18.04 1.92 -14.69
CA TYR A 68 19.28 1.84 -15.45
C TYR A 68 19.02 1.44 -16.90
N PHE A 69 18.20 0.41 -17.13
CA PHE A 69 17.81 -0.01 -18.47
C PHE A 69 17.02 1.10 -19.19
N ALA A 70 16.10 1.77 -18.49
CA ALA A 70 15.32 2.87 -19.06
C ALA A 70 16.18 4.09 -19.45
N LEU A 71 17.35 4.27 -18.84
CA LEU A 71 18.28 5.36 -19.15
C LEU A 71 19.30 5.02 -20.24
N THR A 72 19.63 3.74 -20.42
CA THR A 72 20.73 3.30 -21.30
C THR A 72 20.27 2.87 -22.68
N ASP A 73 19.05 2.39 -22.81
CA ASP A 73 18.52 1.94 -24.09
C ASP A 73 17.61 3.01 -24.70
N GLU A 74 18.16 3.74 -25.69
CA GLU A 74 17.45 4.78 -26.46
C GLU A 74 16.31 4.21 -27.31
N SER A 75 16.29 2.89 -27.56
CA SER A 75 15.22 2.22 -28.31
C SER A 75 14.01 1.87 -27.43
N THR A 76 14.21 1.72 -26.12
CA THR A 76 13.11 1.56 -25.17
C THR A 76 12.39 2.88 -24.96
N ILE A 77 11.07 2.82 -25.17
CA ILE A 77 10.14 3.95 -25.08
C ILE A 77 10.36 4.70 -23.73
N PRO A 78 10.33 6.05 -23.72
CA PRO A 78 10.35 6.90 -22.52
C PRO A 78 9.34 6.48 -21.43
N LEU A 79 8.36 5.67 -21.81
CA LEU A 79 7.32 5.10 -20.96
C LEU A 79 7.86 4.38 -19.74
N THR A 80 8.99 3.67 -19.81
CA THR A 80 9.58 3.00 -18.63
C THR A 80 10.06 4.00 -17.57
N LEU A 81 10.68 5.11 -18.01
CA LEU A 81 11.06 6.23 -17.14
C LEU A 81 9.84 6.83 -16.46
N PHE A 82 8.75 7.02 -17.21
CA PHE A 82 7.49 7.56 -16.71
C PHE A 82 6.71 6.62 -15.78
N VAL A 83 6.83 5.30 -15.98
CA VAL A 83 6.16 4.30 -15.15
C VAL A 83 6.94 4.02 -13.87
N SER A 84 8.25 4.26 -13.83
CA SER A 84 9.09 3.93 -12.68
C SER A 84 8.59 4.52 -11.33
N PRO A 85 8.07 5.76 -11.25
CA PRO A 85 7.58 6.28 -9.97
C PRO A 85 6.21 5.71 -9.60
N LEU A 86 5.40 5.29 -10.58
CA LEU A 86 4.15 4.56 -10.32
C LEU A 86 4.43 3.18 -9.72
N VAL A 87 5.47 2.49 -10.20
CA VAL A 87 5.91 1.22 -9.60
C VAL A 87 6.36 1.45 -8.15
N LEU A 88 7.13 2.51 -7.90
CA LEU A 88 7.53 2.85 -6.53
C LEU A 88 6.33 3.19 -5.63
N LEU A 89 5.38 3.97 -6.14
CA LEU A 89 4.14 4.28 -5.44
C LEU A 89 3.36 3.01 -5.09
N LEU A 90 3.22 2.09 -6.05
CA LEU A 90 2.57 0.80 -5.84
C LEU A 90 3.27 0.00 -4.74
N LEU A 91 4.60 -0.03 -4.73
CA LEU A 91 5.38 -0.70 -3.67
C LEU A 91 5.14 -0.06 -2.30
N VAL A 92 5.05 1.26 -2.23
CA VAL A 92 4.71 2.00 -0.99
C VAL A 92 3.30 1.64 -0.51
N VAL A 93 2.31 1.58 -1.41
CA VAL A 93 0.93 1.20 -1.07
C VAL A 93 0.87 -0.24 -0.57
N LEU A 94 1.54 -1.18 -1.26
CA LEU A 94 1.63 -2.58 -0.84
C LEU A 94 2.30 -2.72 0.54
N TYR A 95 3.38 -1.97 0.77
CA TYR A 95 4.04 -1.92 2.07
C TYR A 95 3.09 -1.46 3.18
N PHE A 96 2.32 -0.39 2.94
CA PHE A 96 1.33 0.09 3.92
C PHE A 96 0.20 -0.91 4.16
N SER A 97 -0.27 -1.59 3.12
CA SER A 97 -1.30 -2.62 3.25
C SER A 97 -0.85 -3.77 4.14
N GLU A 98 0.38 -4.26 3.95
CA GLU A 98 0.95 -5.35 4.77
C GLU A 98 1.19 -4.90 6.23
N GLN A 99 1.67 -3.67 6.43
CA GLN A 99 1.84 -3.09 7.78
C GLN A 99 0.51 -2.95 8.52
N ALA A 100 -0.56 -2.51 7.84
CA ALA A 100 -1.89 -2.42 8.42
C ALA A 100 -2.43 -3.80 8.83
N SER A 101 -2.18 -4.84 8.04
CA SER A 101 -2.56 -6.22 8.39
C SER A 101 -1.84 -6.71 9.64
N MET A 102 -0.52 -6.44 9.74
CA MET A 102 0.28 -6.82 10.91
C MET A 102 -0.19 -6.08 12.17
N MET A 103 -0.48 -4.79 12.08
CA MET A 103 -1.02 -4.02 13.20
C MET A 103 -2.34 -4.61 13.71
N ARG A 104 -3.26 -4.96 12.82
CA ARG A 104 -4.55 -5.56 13.19
C ARG A 104 -4.38 -6.91 13.88
N ALA A 105 -3.47 -7.75 13.40
CA ALA A 105 -3.17 -9.04 14.04
C ALA A 105 -2.59 -8.83 15.45
N GLY A 106 -1.64 -7.91 15.60
CA GLY A 106 -1.07 -7.54 16.91
C GLY A 106 -2.14 -7.02 17.89
N THR A 107 -3.00 -6.11 17.44
CA THR A 107 -4.12 -5.60 18.27
C THR A 107 -5.07 -6.72 18.68
N TYR A 108 -5.35 -7.68 17.81
CA TYR A 108 -6.20 -8.82 18.17
C TYR A 108 -5.53 -9.70 19.25
N ILE A 109 -4.23 -9.98 19.13
CA ILE A 109 -3.49 -10.76 20.14
C ILE A 109 -3.53 -10.03 21.49
N TYR A 110 -3.22 -8.73 21.48
CA TYR A 110 -3.24 -7.88 22.67
C TYR A 110 -4.62 -7.84 23.34
N ASP A 111 -5.68 -7.56 22.59
CA ASP A 111 -7.03 -7.37 23.14
C ASP A 111 -7.73 -8.69 23.53
N ARG A 112 -7.44 -9.79 22.81
CA ARG A 112 -8.25 -11.02 22.86
C ARG A 112 -7.53 -12.24 23.40
N ILE A 113 -6.21 -12.31 23.27
CA ILE A 113 -5.43 -13.49 23.69
C ILE A 113 -4.69 -13.18 24.98
N GLU A 114 -3.99 -12.05 25.05
CA GLU A 114 -3.19 -11.62 26.20
C GLU A 114 -3.99 -10.76 27.18
N THR A 115 -5.05 -11.35 27.77
CA THR A 115 -5.91 -10.64 28.73
C THR A 115 -5.23 -10.35 30.07
N THR A 116 -4.12 -11.02 30.37
CA THR A 116 -3.28 -10.83 31.56
C THR A 116 -2.10 -9.95 31.18
N GLY A 117 -1.87 -8.84 31.90
CA GLY A 117 -0.84 -7.83 31.59
C GLY A 117 0.62 -8.29 31.66
N GLU A 118 0.88 -9.59 31.71
CA GLU A 118 2.22 -10.20 31.66
C GLU A 118 2.51 -10.83 30.27
N GLY A 119 1.88 -10.30 29.22
CA GLY A 119 1.99 -10.79 27.85
C GLY A 119 3.13 -10.15 27.04
N TRP A 120 3.50 -10.77 25.92
CA TRP A 120 4.55 -10.25 25.04
C TRP A 120 4.13 -8.93 24.39
N GLU A 121 2.87 -8.82 23.93
CA GLU A 121 2.36 -7.59 23.32
C GLU A 121 2.26 -6.45 24.34
N HIS A 122 1.94 -6.76 25.61
CA HIS A 122 2.01 -5.77 26.70
C HIS A 122 3.43 -5.25 26.91
N TRP A 123 4.43 -6.15 26.97
CA TRP A 123 5.83 -5.75 27.06
C TRP A 123 6.28 -4.92 25.84
N VAL A 124 5.86 -5.30 24.63
CA VAL A 124 6.15 -4.53 23.40
C VAL A 124 5.48 -3.16 23.43
N ASP A 125 4.23 -3.05 23.91
CA ASP A 125 3.51 -1.78 23.98
C ASP A 125 4.15 -0.82 24.99
N GLU A 126 4.56 -1.32 26.16
CA GLU A 126 5.36 -0.57 27.14
C GLU A 126 6.68 -0.04 26.55
N LEU A 127 7.31 -0.83 25.67
CA LEU A 127 8.52 -0.44 24.95
C LEU A 127 8.23 0.57 23.83
N ARG A 128 7.13 0.39 23.10
CA ARG A 128 6.67 1.29 22.01
C ARG A 128 6.30 2.66 22.53
N GLY A 129 5.68 2.76 23.71
CA GLY A 129 5.37 4.04 24.35
C GLY A 129 6.60 4.91 24.61
N LYS A 130 7.80 4.30 24.64
CA LYS A 130 9.09 5.00 24.81
C LYS A 130 9.85 5.20 23.51
N ASN A 131 9.69 4.29 22.55
CA ASN A 131 10.43 4.27 21.29
C ASN A 131 9.50 4.01 20.10
N THR A 132 8.49 4.88 19.89
CA THR A 132 7.69 4.82 18.67
C THR A 132 8.68 4.85 17.49
N GLU A 133 8.51 3.97 16.49
CA GLU A 133 9.36 3.90 15.30
C GLU A 133 8.75 4.68 14.09
N PRO A 134 8.36 5.96 14.18
CA PRO A 134 7.90 6.70 13.01
C PRO A 134 9.05 6.94 12.01
N GLY A 135 10.30 6.69 12.42
CA GLY A 135 11.50 6.92 11.62
C GLY A 135 11.53 6.14 10.31
N MET A 136 11.26 4.84 10.31
CA MET A 136 11.30 4.04 9.08
C MET A 136 10.20 4.44 8.09
N PHE A 137 8.99 4.71 8.58
CA PHE A 137 7.88 5.17 7.73
C PHE A 137 8.20 6.51 7.09
N GLY A 138 8.67 7.48 7.88
CA GLY A 138 9.09 8.78 7.37
C GLY A 138 10.21 8.64 6.34
N LEU A 139 11.22 7.82 6.63
CA LEU A 139 12.35 7.58 5.74
C LEU A 139 11.90 7.02 4.39
N ILE A 140 11.08 5.96 4.37
CA ILE A 140 10.60 5.34 3.12
C ILE A 140 9.83 6.35 2.28
N VAL A 141 8.93 7.14 2.89
CA VAL A 141 8.16 8.15 2.17
C VAL A 141 9.06 9.25 1.63
N VAL A 142 9.98 9.78 2.45
CA VAL A 142 10.93 10.83 2.03
C VAL A 142 11.81 10.34 0.89
N LEU A 143 12.38 9.14 0.99
CA LEU A 143 13.17 8.53 -0.09
C LEU A 143 12.34 8.35 -1.36
N SER A 144 11.07 7.94 -1.22
CA SER A 144 10.18 7.77 -2.37
C SER A 144 9.84 9.09 -3.05
N VAL A 145 9.63 10.17 -2.28
CA VAL A 145 9.41 11.51 -2.83
C VAL A 145 10.67 12.02 -3.52
N ALA A 146 11.82 11.90 -2.87
CA ALA A 146 13.10 12.33 -3.43
C ALA A 146 13.40 11.61 -4.75
N TYR A 147 13.21 10.29 -4.79
CA TYR A 147 13.34 9.49 -6.00
C TYR A 147 12.38 9.94 -7.10
N SER A 148 11.10 10.13 -6.77
CA SER A 148 10.07 10.52 -7.74
C SER A 148 10.35 11.91 -8.34
N LEU A 149 10.89 12.83 -7.55
CA LEU A 149 11.33 14.15 -8.02
C LEU A 149 12.49 14.03 -9.01
N VAL A 150 13.55 13.32 -8.64
CA VAL A 150 14.73 13.14 -9.51
C VAL A 150 14.33 12.48 -10.83
N MET A 151 13.57 11.39 -10.76
CA MET A 151 13.12 10.68 -11.96
C MET A 151 12.14 11.49 -12.79
N GLY A 152 11.24 12.23 -12.15
CA GLY A 152 10.31 13.13 -12.82
C GLY A 152 11.05 14.25 -13.57
N SER A 153 12.09 14.83 -12.97
CA SER A 153 12.91 15.86 -13.61
C SER A 153 13.63 15.33 -14.85
N ILE A 154 14.27 14.15 -14.75
CA ILE A 154 14.95 13.51 -15.89
C ILE A 154 13.94 13.17 -16.99
N ALA A 155 12.78 12.62 -16.62
CA ALA A 155 11.73 12.27 -17.58
C ALA A 155 11.17 13.51 -18.29
N LEU A 156 11.02 14.64 -17.57
CA LEU A 156 10.55 15.91 -18.14
C LEU A 156 11.58 16.51 -19.11
N GLU A 157 12.87 16.46 -18.76
CA GLU A 157 13.95 16.90 -19.65
C GLU A 157 13.97 16.09 -20.95
N ARG A 158 13.88 14.76 -20.84
CA ARG A 158 13.78 13.87 -22.00
C ARG A 158 12.53 14.15 -22.82
N LEU A 159 11.41 14.45 -22.17
CA LEU A 159 10.17 14.80 -22.85
C LEU A 159 10.31 16.07 -23.68
N TRP A 160 10.95 17.09 -23.12
CA TRP A 160 11.15 18.37 -23.79
C TRP A 160 12.07 18.26 -25.01
N SER A 161 12.95 17.24 -25.02
CA SER A 161 13.83 16.95 -26.15
C SER A 161 13.16 16.18 -27.30
N VAL A 162 11.93 15.70 -27.14
CA VAL A 162 11.23 14.95 -28.20
C VAL A 162 10.67 15.91 -29.25
N ASN A 163 11.02 15.69 -30.51
CA ASN A 163 10.47 16.46 -31.63
C ASN A 163 8.96 16.19 -31.78
N PRO A 164 8.10 17.22 -31.71
CA PRO A 164 6.65 17.04 -31.80
C PRO A 164 6.19 16.50 -33.15
N ASP A 165 6.97 16.71 -34.20
CA ASP A 165 6.66 16.28 -35.57
C ASP A 165 6.73 14.76 -35.76
N GLU A 166 7.41 14.04 -34.87
CA GLU A 166 7.56 12.58 -34.92
C GLU A 166 6.50 11.84 -34.10
N LEU A 167 5.70 12.55 -33.30
CA LEU A 167 4.72 11.97 -32.39
C LEU A 167 3.31 12.00 -32.96
N THR A 168 2.61 10.87 -32.89
CA THR A 168 1.15 10.86 -33.09
C THR A 168 0.46 11.74 -32.05
N TYR A 169 -0.60 12.46 -32.43
CA TYR A 169 -1.36 13.36 -31.56
C TYR A 169 -1.75 12.73 -30.20
N PHE A 170 -2.17 11.47 -30.21
CA PHE A 170 -2.51 10.72 -29.00
C PHE A 170 -1.30 10.57 -28.04
N THR A 171 -0.13 10.25 -28.60
CA THR A 171 1.12 10.08 -27.84
C THR A 171 1.58 11.43 -27.29
N TYR A 172 1.50 12.49 -28.09
CA TYR A 172 1.79 13.85 -27.63
C TYR A 172 0.89 14.26 -26.45
N PHE A 173 -0.43 14.01 -26.56
CA PHE A 173 -1.36 14.32 -25.47
C PHE A 173 -1.06 13.53 -24.18
N LEU A 174 -0.82 12.22 -24.29
CA LEU A 174 -0.45 11.37 -23.16
C LEU A 174 0.82 11.90 -22.48
N LEU A 175 1.86 12.15 -23.27
CA LEU A 175 3.17 12.54 -22.81
C LEU A 175 3.17 13.94 -22.16
N MET A 176 2.52 14.93 -22.77
CA MET A 176 2.55 16.31 -22.31
C MET A 176 1.53 16.64 -21.20
N TYR A 177 0.39 15.95 -21.14
CA TYR A 177 -0.68 16.30 -20.21
C TYR A 177 -1.00 15.19 -19.20
N ALA A 178 -1.25 13.98 -19.69
CA ALA A 178 -1.70 12.90 -18.81
C ALA A 178 -0.62 12.49 -17.81
N ILE A 179 0.60 12.30 -18.29
CA ILE A 179 1.71 11.86 -17.44
C ILE A 179 2.07 12.94 -16.40
N PRO A 180 2.35 14.21 -16.74
CA PRO A 180 2.59 15.24 -15.74
C PRO A 180 1.42 15.40 -14.75
N GLY A 181 0.18 15.24 -15.22
CA GLY A 181 -1.01 15.23 -14.36
C GLY A 181 -0.99 14.12 -13.32
N ILE A 182 -0.63 12.89 -13.71
CA ILE A 182 -0.47 11.76 -12.79
C ILE A 182 0.66 12.04 -11.79
N TYR A 183 1.79 12.61 -12.23
CA TYR A 183 2.88 12.99 -11.33
C TYR A 183 2.45 14.05 -10.31
N ALA A 184 1.72 15.08 -10.75
CA ALA A 184 1.19 16.09 -9.84
C ALA A 184 0.22 15.49 -8.82
N LEU A 185 -0.70 14.62 -9.27
CA LEU A 185 -1.67 13.96 -8.39
C LEU A 185 -0.98 13.05 -7.35
N THR A 186 -0.03 12.23 -7.79
CA THR A 186 0.72 11.33 -6.91
C THR A 186 1.57 12.11 -5.91
N PHE A 187 2.20 13.20 -6.33
CA PHE A 187 2.94 14.10 -5.45
C PHE A 187 2.03 14.72 -4.38
N VAL A 188 0.87 15.26 -4.77
CA VAL A 188 -0.11 15.81 -3.83
C VAL A 188 -0.57 14.75 -2.82
N TRP A 189 -0.88 13.54 -3.30
CA TRP A 189 -1.27 12.44 -2.42
C TRP A 189 -0.15 12.05 -1.45
N MET A 190 1.10 11.92 -1.92
CA MET A 190 2.24 11.59 -1.07
C MET A 190 2.47 12.65 0.00
N PHE A 191 2.37 13.94 -0.36
CA PHE A 191 2.47 15.04 0.59
C PHE A 191 1.34 15.02 1.61
N ALA A 192 0.10 14.76 1.18
CA ALA A 192 -1.03 14.63 2.09
C ALA A 192 -0.83 13.45 3.07
N THR A 193 -0.35 12.30 2.59
CA THR A 193 -0.05 11.13 3.44
C THR A 193 1.09 11.44 4.41
N LEU A 194 2.18 12.05 3.93
CA LEU A 194 3.31 12.45 4.79
C LEU A 194 2.85 13.45 5.86
N PHE A 195 2.04 14.43 5.50
CA PHE A 195 1.47 15.40 6.43
C PHE A 195 0.52 14.75 7.45
N ALA A 196 -0.32 13.80 7.01
CA ALA A 196 -1.19 13.04 7.90
C ALA A 196 -0.39 12.17 8.88
N CYS A 197 0.64 11.46 8.40
CA CYS A 197 1.56 10.70 9.22
C CYS A 197 2.32 11.60 10.21
N TRP A 198 2.80 12.75 9.74
CA TRP A 198 3.49 13.73 10.57
C TRP A 198 2.58 14.26 11.68
N ARG A 199 1.34 14.66 11.35
CA ARG A 199 0.34 15.09 12.34
C ARG A 199 0.02 14.01 13.36
N ARG A 200 -0.01 12.73 12.96
CA ARG A 200 -0.24 11.61 13.90
C ARG A 200 0.97 11.39 14.82
N ALA A 201 2.18 11.42 14.27
CA ALA A 201 3.40 11.23 15.05
C ALA A 201 3.64 12.35 16.08
N PHE A 202 3.29 13.59 15.76
CA PHE A 202 3.50 14.75 16.64
C PHE A 202 2.26 15.18 17.43
N ARG A 203 1.13 14.48 17.31
CA ARG A 203 0.07 14.53 18.34
C ARG A 203 0.57 13.75 19.54
N THR A 204 1.48 14.37 20.29
CA THR A 204 1.83 13.94 21.64
C THR A 204 0.55 13.86 22.46
N HIS A 205 0.33 12.73 23.13
CA HIS A 205 -0.72 12.56 24.13
C HIS A 205 -0.51 13.62 25.22
N GLY A 206 -1.23 14.73 25.11
CA GLY A 206 -1.43 15.71 26.18
C GLY A 206 -2.71 15.38 26.91
#